data_AF-A0A355QBW7-F1
#
_entry.id   AF-A0A355QBW7-F1
#
_cell.length_a   1.000
_cell.length_b   1.000
_cell.length_c   1.000
_cell.angle_alpha   90.00
_cell.angle_beta   90.00
_cell.angle_gamma   90.00
#
_symmetry.space_group_name_H-M   'P 1'
#
loop_
_entity.id
_entity.type
_entity.pdbx_description
1 polymer ?
#
loop_
_entity_poly.entity_id
_entity_poly.type
_entity_poly.pdbx_seq_one_letter_code
_entity_poly.pdbx_strand_id
1 'polypeptide(L)'
;MTNSSWPLFKLGLNPYEMTYYLGLQGRGTARQNPNGTGLEGFLKIAEELGAKSLEIFDPWLQEFSGNEFQILKDRLDHRGITPVVSGGYILEETGHVLGQRNCSRQKQSALL
;
A
#
# COMPACT_ATOMS: atom_id res chain seq x y z
N MET A 1 -25.08 6.36 26.11
CA MET A 1 -23.84 6.91 25.52
C MET A 1 -22.68 6.19 26.18
N THR A 2 -22.09 5.20 25.51
CA THR A 2 -20.97 4.44 26.09
C THR A 2 -19.69 5.26 25.95
N ASN A 3 -19.27 5.91 27.04
CA ASN A 3 -17.89 6.33 27.24
C ASN A 3 -17.03 5.07 27.36
N SER A 4 -16.68 4.47 26.23
CA SER A 4 -15.71 3.37 26.21
C SER A 4 -14.32 3.99 26.15
N SER A 5 -13.56 3.88 27.23
CA SER A 5 -12.16 4.33 27.37
C SER A 5 -11.17 3.46 26.60
N TRP A 6 -11.66 2.63 25.69
CA TRP A 6 -10.82 1.83 24.80
C TRP A 6 -10.27 2.75 23.71
N PRO A 7 -8.97 2.71 23.42
CA PRO A 7 -8.45 3.41 22.25
C PRO A 7 -9.24 2.94 21.03
N LEU A 8 -9.69 3.91 20.22
CA LEU A 8 -10.44 3.63 19.00
C LEU A 8 -9.62 2.64 18.15
N PHE A 9 -10.09 1.39 18.04
CA PHE A 9 -9.38 0.35 17.29
C PHE A 9 -9.35 0.76 15.81
N LYS A 10 -8.17 1.07 15.29
CA LYS A 10 -7.98 1.40 13.88
C LYS A 10 -7.87 0.11 13.09
N LEU A 11 -8.89 -0.20 12.31
CA LEU A 11 -8.84 -1.32 11.37
C LEU A 11 -7.88 -0.96 10.21
N GLY A 12 -6.88 -1.81 10.00
CA GLY A 12 -5.98 -1.73 8.85
C GLY A 12 -6.39 -2.70 7.75
N LEU A 13 -6.15 -2.33 6.50
CA LEU A 13 -6.35 -3.19 5.34
C LEU A 13 -4.99 -3.66 4.80
N ASN A 14 -4.75 -4.97 4.86
CA ASN A 14 -3.65 -5.62 4.18
C ASN A 14 -4.22 -6.35 2.93
N PRO A 15 -3.65 -6.11 1.73
CA PRO A 15 -4.17 -6.62 0.47
C PRO A 15 -3.74 -8.06 0.12
N TYR A 16 -3.01 -8.77 0.96
CA TYR A 16 -2.43 -10.08 0.62
C TYR A 16 -3.48 -11.03 0.01
N GLU A 17 -3.10 -11.79 -1.00
CA GLU A 17 -3.97 -12.59 -1.90
C GLU A 17 -4.90 -11.78 -2.83
N MET A 18 -5.49 -10.66 -2.38
CA MET A 18 -6.34 -9.80 -3.23
C MET A 18 -5.55 -9.10 -4.34
N THR A 19 -4.25 -8.97 -4.16
CA THR A 19 -3.31 -8.34 -5.10
C THR A 19 -3.36 -8.93 -6.51
N TYR A 20 -3.57 -10.24 -6.64
CA TYR A 20 -3.71 -10.90 -7.94
C TYR A 20 -5.03 -10.53 -8.62
N TYR A 21 -6.13 -10.51 -7.86
CA TYR A 21 -7.42 -10.07 -8.37
C TYR A 21 -7.41 -8.59 -8.77
N LEU A 22 -6.75 -7.74 -7.98
CA LEU A 22 -6.64 -6.31 -8.27
C LEU A 22 -5.62 -6.02 -9.40
N GLY A 23 -4.84 -7.01 -9.84
CA GLY A 23 -3.79 -6.83 -10.85
C GLY A 23 -2.57 -6.04 -10.34
N LEU A 24 -2.40 -5.99 -9.02
CA LEU A 24 -1.26 -5.39 -8.34
C LEU A 24 -0.07 -6.37 -8.24
N GLN A 25 -0.27 -7.66 -8.50
CA GLN A 25 0.79 -8.66 -8.55
C GLN A 25 0.64 -9.59 -9.77
N GLY A 26 1.75 -10.26 -10.12
CA GLY A 26 1.80 -11.21 -11.24
C GLY A 26 2.17 -10.60 -12.60
N ARG A 27 2.54 -9.31 -12.65
CA ARG A 27 3.01 -8.63 -13.88
C ARG A 27 4.11 -9.45 -14.58
N GLY A 28 3.95 -9.68 -15.88
CA GLY A 28 4.91 -10.44 -16.69
C GLY A 28 4.88 -11.96 -16.44
N THR A 29 3.91 -12.46 -15.67
CA THR A 29 3.71 -13.89 -15.41
C THR A 29 2.35 -14.36 -15.92
N ALA A 30 2.15 -15.68 -16.01
CA ALA A 30 0.85 -16.26 -16.35
C ALA A 30 -0.27 -15.94 -15.34
N ARG A 31 0.06 -15.42 -14.15
CA ARG A 31 -0.91 -15.02 -13.12
C ARG A 31 -1.34 -13.55 -13.24
N GLN A 32 -0.85 -12.82 -14.24
CA GLN A 32 -1.24 -11.43 -14.46
C GLN A 32 -2.75 -11.34 -14.71
N ASN A 33 -3.47 -10.51 -13.97
CA ASN A 33 -4.85 -10.18 -14.30
C ASN A 33 -4.88 -9.12 -15.42
N PRO A 34 -5.41 -9.42 -16.62
CA PRO A 34 -5.52 -8.45 -17.71
C PRO A 34 -6.54 -7.33 -17.43
N ASN A 35 -7.46 -7.55 -16.49
CA ASN A 35 -8.53 -6.61 -16.12
C ASN A 35 -8.38 -6.14 -14.67
N GLY A 36 -7.14 -5.98 -14.19
CA GLY A 36 -6.87 -5.47 -12.84
C GLY A 36 -7.34 -4.02 -12.66
N THR A 37 -7.80 -3.69 -11.45
CA THR A 37 -8.21 -2.33 -11.08
C THR A 37 -7.10 -1.53 -10.39
N GLY A 38 -5.96 -2.16 -10.13
CA GLY A 38 -4.75 -1.56 -9.59
C GLY A 38 -4.92 -0.96 -8.19
N LEU A 39 -4.07 0.02 -7.89
CA LEU A 39 -4.08 0.70 -6.59
C LEU A 39 -5.38 1.49 -6.37
N GLU A 40 -5.98 2.02 -7.43
CA GLU A 40 -7.26 2.72 -7.37
C GLU A 40 -8.41 1.81 -6.92
N GLY A 41 -8.47 0.58 -7.42
CA GLY A 41 -9.44 -0.40 -6.95
C GLY A 41 -9.23 -0.75 -5.48
N PHE A 42 -7.98 -0.87 -5.05
CA PHE A 42 -7.65 -1.13 -3.65
C PHE A 42 -8.07 0.01 -2.72
N LEU A 43 -7.80 1.26 -3.13
CA LEU A 43 -8.17 2.46 -2.36
C LEU A 43 -9.68 2.59 -2.20
N LYS A 44 -10.47 2.26 -3.23
CA LYS A 44 -11.94 2.24 -3.13
C LYS A 44 -12.43 1.24 -2.08
N ILE A 45 -11.86 0.04 -2.04
CA ILE A 45 -12.20 -0.96 -1.01
C ILE A 45 -11.83 -0.44 0.38
N ALA A 46 -10.65 0.16 0.54
CA ALA A 46 -10.23 0.76 1.81
C ALA A 46 -11.20 1.85 2.29
N GLU A 47 -11.68 2.69 1.36
CA GLU A 47 -12.67 3.74 1.63
C GLU A 47 -14.03 3.15 2.02
N GLU A 48 -14.53 2.15 1.29
CA GLU A 48 -15.80 1.46 1.58
C GLU A 48 -15.80 0.79 2.96
N LEU A 49 -14.68 0.19 3.35
CA LEU A 49 -14.51 -0.46 4.65
C LEU A 49 -14.22 0.52 5.78
N GLY A 50 -14.03 1.81 5.48
CA GLY A 50 -13.65 2.82 6.47
C GLY A 50 -12.29 2.54 7.13
N ALA A 51 -11.36 1.90 6.40
CA ALA A 51 -10.04 1.57 6.89
C ALA A 51 -9.31 2.82 7.41
N LYS A 52 -8.50 2.65 8.45
CA LYS A 52 -7.70 3.72 9.07
C LYS A 52 -6.20 3.49 8.94
N SER A 53 -5.81 2.36 8.38
CA SER A 53 -4.45 2.11 7.92
C SER A 53 -4.48 1.26 6.65
N LEU A 54 -3.50 1.46 5.78
CA LEU A 54 -3.41 0.77 4.49
C LEU A 54 -1.99 0.26 4.28
N GLU A 55 -1.82 -1.04 4.11
CA GLU A 55 -0.53 -1.58 3.70
C GLU A 55 -0.33 -1.44 2.19
N ILE A 56 0.81 -0.86 1.77
CA ILE A 56 1.16 -0.61 0.38
C ILE A 56 2.47 -1.32 0.08
N PHE A 57 2.45 -2.28 -0.82
CA PHE A 57 3.65 -2.98 -1.24
C PHE A 57 4.52 -2.09 -2.12
N ASP A 58 5.79 -1.90 -1.73
CA ASP A 58 6.72 -0.95 -2.36
C ASP A 58 6.79 -1.02 -3.91
N PRO A 59 6.80 -2.21 -4.55
CA PRO A 59 6.78 -2.34 -6.00
C PRO A 59 5.60 -1.69 -6.72
N TRP A 60 4.46 -1.50 -6.06
CA TRP A 60 3.29 -0.82 -6.66
C TRP A 60 3.54 0.65 -6.91
N LEU A 61 4.50 1.24 -6.20
CA LEU A 61 4.86 2.64 -6.28
C LEU A 61 6.09 2.87 -7.16
N GLN A 62 6.63 1.84 -7.82
CA GLN A 62 7.87 1.97 -8.61
C GLN A 62 7.73 2.85 -9.84
N GLU A 63 6.53 2.91 -10.42
CA GLU A 63 6.26 3.71 -11.62
C GLU A 63 5.74 5.12 -11.30
N PHE A 64 5.54 5.44 -10.02
CA PHE A 64 5.10 6.77 -9.61
C PHE A 64 6.16 7.80 -9.97
N SER A 65 5.71 8.90 -10.54
CA SER A 65 6.50 10.00 -11.07
C SER A 65 5.82 11.35 -10.80
N GLY A 66 6.58 12.44 -10.93
CA GLY A 66 6.05 13.79 -10.74
C GLY A 66 5.33 13.96 -9.39
N ASN A 67 4.04 14.30 -9.44
CA ASN A 67 3.22 14.63 -8.26
C ASN A 67 2.37 13.45 -7.75
N GLU A 68 2.53 12.23 -8.29
CA GLU A 68 1.68 11.08 -7.94
C GLU A 68 1.74 10.72 -6.45
N PHE A 69 2.91 10.84 -5.83
CA PHE A 69 3.06 10.66 -4.38
C PHE A 69 2.28 11.70 -3.57
N GLN A 70 2.30 12.97 -3.98
CA GLN A 70 1.58 14.03 -3.29
C GLN A 70 0.07 13.83 -3.42
N ILE A 71 -0.42 13.45 -4.61
CA ILE A 71 -1.84 13.16 -4.84
C ILE A 71 -2.31 12.00 -3.95
N LEU A 72 -1.50 10.93 -3.86
CA LEU A 72 -1.81 9.81 -2.99
C LEU A 72 -1.81 10.24 -1.51
N LYS A 73 -0.80 11.01 -1.09
CA LYS A 73 -0.73 11.54 0.28
C LYS A 73 -1.96 12.37 0.64
N ASP A 74 -2.31 13.35 -0.19
CA ASP A 74 -3.46 14.24 0.04
C ASP A 74 -4.76 13.43 0.20
N ARG A 75 -4.92 12.39 -0.63
CA ARG A 75 -6.07 11.48 -0.55
C ARG A 75 -6.09 10.71 0.77
N LEU A 76 -4.96 10.15 1.20
CA LEU A 76 -4.86 9.39 2.45
C LEU A 76 -5.11 10.29 3.67
N ASP A 77 -4.53 11.49 3.67
CA ASP A 77 -4.69 12.49 4.73
C ASP A 77 -6.15 12.94 4.85
N HIS A 78 -6.80 13.25 3.73
CA HIS A 78 -8.22 13.63 3.70
C HIS A 78 -9.14 12.55 4.30
N ARG A 79 -8.73 11.28 4.23
CA ARG A 79 -9.48 10.14 4.79
C ARG A 79 -9.02 9.70 6.18
N GLY A 80 -7.94 10.31 6.69
CA GLY A 80 -7.31 9.90 7.95
C GLY A 80 -6.78 8.47 7.92
N ILE A 81 -6.24 8.05 6.77
CA ILE A 81 -5.65 6.72 6.56
C ILE A 81 -4.15 6.83 6.76
N THR A 82 -3.59 5.98 7.64
CA THR A 82 -2.13 5.88 7.81
C THR A 82 -1.54 4.82 6.87
N PRO A 83 -0.71 5.20 5.88
CA PRO A 83 -0.05 4.23 5.01
C PRO A 83 1.07 3.50 5.74
N VAL A 84 1.23 2.22 5.44
CA VAL A 84 2.35 1.38 5.85
C VAL A 84 2.97 0.78 4.59
N VAL A 85 4.10 1.32 4.16
CA VAL A 85 4.83 0.87 2.98
C VAL A 85 5.64 -0.37 3.36
N SER A 86 5.22 -1.54 2.88
CA SER A 86 5.95 -2.78 3.06
C SER A 86 7.03 -2.92 1.99
N GLY A 87 8.29 -2.78 2.43
CA GLY A 87 9.45 -3.19 1.64
C GLY A 87 9.59 -4.70 1.73
N GLY A 88 9.30 -5.41 0.63
CA GLY A 88 9.54 -6.85 0.57
C GLY A 88 11.01 -7.17 0.82
N TYR A 89 11.29 -8.31 1.46
CA TYR A 89 12.62 -8.90 1.40
C TYR A 89 12.78 -9.55 0.02
N ILE A 90 13.34 -8.82 -0.96
CA ILE A 90 13.86 -9.48 -2.15
C ILE A 90 15.15 -10.19 -1.71
N LEU A 91 15.07 -11.51 -1.55
CA LEU A 91 16.25 -12.36 -1.44
C LEU A 91 16.89 -12.40 -2.83
N GLU A 92 17.85 -11.52 -3.08
CA GLU A 92 18.84 -11.79 -4.13
C GLU A 92 19.63 -13.04 -3.71
N GLU A 93 20.00 -13.91 -4.66
CA GLU A 93 20.87 -15.08 -4.40
C GLU A 93 22.16 -14.73 -3.64
N THR A 94 22.56 -13.45 -3.64
CA THR A 94 23.77 -12.90 -3.04
C THR A 94 23.60 -12.30 -1.64
N GLY A 95 22.37 -12.21 -1.09
CA GLY A 95 22.14 -11.78 0.30
C GLY A 95 22.22 -10.26 0.59
N HIS A 96 22.26 -9.39 -0.43
CA HIS A 96 22.33 -7.93 -0.22
C HIS A 96 20.93 -7.28 -0.10
N VAL A 97 20.49 -7.02 1.13
CA VAL A 97 19.13 -6.50 1.47
C VAL A 97 19.12 -4.98 1.79
N LEU A 98 20.25 -4.28 1.64
CA LEU A 98 20.39 -2.91 2.15
C LEU A 98 19.80 -1.81 1.24
N GLY A 99 19.77 -2.01 -0.09
CA GLY A 99 19.30 -0.99 -1.04
C GLY A 99 17.79 -0.72 -1.00
N GLN A 100 16.97 -1.78 -0.93
CA GLN A 100 15.51 -1.67 -0.96
C GLN A 100 14.92 -1.04 0.31
N ARG A 101 15.53 -1.29 1.48
CA ARG A 101 15.07 -0.72 2.76
C ARG A 101 15.11 0.81 2.79
N ASN A 102 16.11 1.42 2.16
CA ASN A 102 16.20 2.88 2.07
C ASN A 102 15.14 3.46 1.13
N CYS A 103 14.83 2.77 0.03
CA CYS A 103 13.80 3.19 -0.92
C CYS A 103 12.39 3.14 -0.29
N SER A 104 12.04 2.05 0.38
CA SER A 104 10.72 1.94 1.05
C SER A 104 10.57 2.92 2.20
N ARG A 105 11.64 3.23 2.94
CA ARG A 105 11.63 4.30 3.97
C ARG A 105 11.42 5.67 3.37
N GLN A 106 12.06 5.99 2.24
CA GLN A 106 11.84 7.27 1.55
C GLN A 106 10.38 7.39 1.07
N LYS A 107 9.83 6.33 0.48
CA LYS A 107 8.42 6.30 0.06
C LYS A 107 7.46 6.37 1.26
N GLN A 108 7.77 5.70 2.37
CA GLN A 108 7.01 5.85 3.62
C GLN A 108 7.00 7.31 4.08
N SER A 109 8.17 7.96 4.13
CA SER A 109 8.29 9.37 4.53
C SER A 109 7.57 10.32 3.58
N ALA A 110 7.47 10.00 2.29
CA ALA A 110 6.73 10.80 1.31
C ALA A 110 5.20 10.69 1.48
N LEU A 111 4.72 9.66 2.16
CA LEU A 111 3.29 9.39 2.37
C LEU A 111 2.82 9.71 3.80
N LEU A 112 3.73 10.01 4.73
CA LEU A 112 3.43 10.53 6.07
C LEU A 112 3.36 12.06 6.04
#